data_AF-A0A382TNX9-F1
#
_entry.id   AF-A0A382TNX9-F1
#
_cell.length_a   1.000
_cell.length_b   1.000
_cell.length_c   1.000
_cell.angle_alpha   90.00
_cell.angle_beta   90.00
_cell.angle_gamma   90.00
#
_symmetry.space_group_name_H-M   'P 1'
#
loop_
_entity.id
_entity.type
_entity.pdbx_description
1 polymer ?
#
loop_
_entity_poly.entity_id
_entity_poly.type
_entity_poly.pdbx_seq_one_letter_code
_entity_poly.pdbx_strand_id
1 'polypeptide(L)'
;RKGLRPMYYRDIELELNGAQIKLSPSQSRWSLTPEVYNYISEVVTMDDPRKMTEEIFENAAIRLKQGISLSEALYAETLSLQGGDLEEYIQLSPFQPLNSNWIIFASKDQFGRFDIHLGRDYKKLKDYCSSGKTDMAMGGLEIFEKKSKKETYSDQELYSIVDLDESQRKCVQALMSDRPLTVITGPPGTGKSQVVVSALLNAHANKKTALFVSNNNQAVEVVRERLESFQEDMPMFIRAGSRKFSNMEETLNEIMMIISDFEPNKDRIKNLKKKSQEIYKAIEEIDEYLATGHPEEITE
;
A
#
# COMPACT_ATOMS: atom_id res chain seq x y z
N ARG A 1 21.64 31.30 -33.51
CA ARG A 1 21.14 30.08 -32.83
C ARG A 1 20.60 30.52 -31.48
N LYS A 2 19.27 30.52 -31.28
CA LYS A 2 18.68 30.82 -29.96
C LYS A 2 19.08 29.66 -29.03
N GLY A 3 20.06 29.90 -28.14
CA GLY A 3 20.50 28.90 -27.16
C GLY A 3 19.47 28.73 -26.06
N LEU A 4 19.42 27.54 -25.46
CA LEU A 4 18.65 27.28 -24.25
C LEU A 4 19.16 28.18 -23.13
N ARG A 5 18.27 28.95 -22.50
CA ARG A 5 18.58 29.78 -21.33
C ARG A 5 17.82 29.19 -20.14
N PRO A 6 18.51 28.59 -19.15
CA PRO A 6 17.83 28.05 -17.99
C PRO A 6 17.30 29.19 -17.11
N MET A 7 16.21 28.95 -16.37
CA MET A 7 15.74 29.87 -15.32
C MET A 7 16.51 29.69 -14.01
N TYR A 8 16.99 28.47 -13.77
CA TYR A 8 17.69 28.08 -12.56
C TYR A 8 18.98 27.33 -12.89
N TYR A 9 20.01 27.56 -12.11
CA TYR A 9 21.25 26.79 -12.16
C TYR A 9 21.71 26.42 -10.75
N ARG A 10 22.66 25.48 -10.70
CA ARG A 10 23.29 25.06 -9.46
C ARG A 10 24.73 24.72 -9.74
N ASP A 11 25.61 25.23 -8.88
CA ASP A 11 27.02 24.92 -8.97
C ASP A 11 27.27 23.46 -8.58
N ILE A 12 28.14 22.82 -9.35
CA ILE A 12 28.54 21.43 -9.15
C ILE A 12 30.06 21.36 -9.09
N GLU A 13 30.55 20.61 -8.12
CA GLU A 13 31.93 20.14 -8.09
C GLU A 13 32.06 18.87 -8.90
N LEU A 14 33.15 18.82 -9.67
CA LEU A 14 33.49 17.69 -10.51
C LEU A 14 34.73 17.02 -9.95
N GLU A 15 34.55 15.84 -9.37
CA GLU A 15 35.65 15.00 -8.91
C GLU A 15 35.93 13.89 -9.94
N LEU A 16 37.16 13.84 -10.45
CA LEU A 16 37.64 12.81 -11.36
C LEU A 16 38.30 11.69 -10.56
N ASN A 17 37.64 10.54 -10.48
CA ASN A 17 38.21 9.32 -9.89
C ASN A 17 38.43 8.27 -10.98
N GLY A 18 39.56 8.38 -11.69
CA GLY A 18 39.89 7.51 -12.81
C GLY A 18 38.89 7.68 -13.97
N ALA A 19 38.13 6.64 -14.29
CA ALA A 19 37.09 6.67 -15.33
C ALA A 19 35.71 7.16 -14.82
N GLN A 20 35.61 7.54 -13.55
CA GLN A 20 34.36 8.02 -12.95
C GLN A 20 34.39 9.54 -12.79
N ILE A 21 33.34 10.18 -13.32
CA ILE A 21 33.05 11.60 -13.07
C ILE A 21 32.00 11.63 -11.97
N LYS A 22 32.38 12.08 -10.78
CA LYS A 22 31.44 12.32 -9.69
C LYS A 22 31.06 13.80 -9.73
N LEU A 23 29.79 14.06 -10.01
CA LEU A 23 29.20 15.39 -9.92
C LEU A 23 28.50 15.50 -8.57
N SER A 24 29.03 16.34 -7.68
CA SER A 24 28.41 16.65 -6.40
C SER A 24 28.00 18.12 -6.40
N PRO A 25 26.80 18.48 -5.91
CA PRO A 25 26.46 19.88 -5.79
C PRO A 25 27.41 20.57 -4.81
N SER A 26 28.03 21.68 -5.23
CA SER A 26 28.96 22.44 -4.37
C SER A 26 28.20 23.19 -3.26
N GLN A 27 26.93 23.49 -3.49
CA GLN A 27 26.04 24.14 -2.53
C GLN A 27 24.66 23.47 -2.52
N SER A 28 23.94 23.58 -1.40
CA SER A 28 22.59 23.02 -1.25
C SER A 28 21.51 23.78 -2.03
N ARG A 29 21.75 25.04 -2.39
CA ARG A 29 20.75 25.95 -2.96
C ARG A 29 20.85 26.02 -4.49
N TRP A 30 19.70 26.21 -5.12
CA TRP A 30 19.60 26.60 -6.52
C TRP A 30 19.63 28.12 -6.63
N SER A 31 20.12 28.64 -7.75
CA SER A 31 20.23 30.07 -8.01
C SER A 31 19.45 30.44 -9.27
N LEU A 32 18.83 31.62 -9.24
CA LEU A 32 18.20 32.22 -10.41
C LEU A 32 19.27 32.69 -11.40
N THR A 33 19.00 32.51 -12.69
CA THR A 33 19.83 33.15 -13.72
C THR A 33 19.78 34.66 -13.64
N PRO A 34 20.85 35.37 -14.07
CA PRO A 34 20.89 36.83 -14.03
C PRO A 34 19.68 37.50 -14.68
N GLU A 35 19.13 36.92 -15.76
CA GLU A 35 17.95 37.47 -16.43
C GLU A 35 16.68 37.39 -15.57
N VAL A 36 16.44 36.25 -14.91
CA VAL A 36 15.29 36.10 -13.99
C VAL A 36 15.50 36.92 -12.72
N TYR A 37 16.74 37.02 -12.24
CA TYR A 37 17.10 37.86 -11.11
C TYR A 37 16.81 39.34 -11.36
N ASN A 38 17.21 39.87 -12.53
CA ASN A 38 16.99 41.27 -12.89
C ASN A 38 15.49 41.59 -12.99
N TYR A 39 14.71 40.72 -13.63
CA TYR A 39 13.26 40.86 -13.68
C TYR A 39 12.64 40.96 -12.27
N ILE A 40 12.99 40.03 -11.38
CA ILE A 40 12.46 40.03 -10.00
C ILE A 40 12.87 41.30 -9.26
N SER A 41 14.11 41.80 -9.45
CA SER A 41 14.58 43.03 -8.81
C SER A 41 13.90 44.31 -9.31
N GLU A 42 13.42 44.32 -10.57
CA GLU A 42 12.72 45.47 -11.16
C GLU A 42 11.23 45.48 -10.81
N VAL A 43 10.62 44.29 -10.67
CA VAL A 43 9.17 44.11 -10.51
C VAL A 43 8.74 44.01 -9.04
N VAL A 44 9.57 43.40 -8.19
CA VAL A 44 9.21 43.12 -6.80
C VAL A 44 9.93 44.09 -5.87
N THR A 45 9.17 44.89 -5.12
CA THR A 45 9.70 45.76 -4.07
C THR A 45 10.10 44.93 -2.85
N MET A 46 11.30 44.34 -2.88
CA MET A 46 11.87 43.54 -1.78
C MET A 46 13.34 43.90 -1.52
N ASP A 47 13.76 43.80 -0.26
CA ASP A 47 15.14 44.13 0.17
C ASP A 47 16.20 43.09 -0.26
N ASP A 48 15.84 41.81 -0.46
CA ASP A 48 16.77 40.76 -0.90
C ASP A 48 16.11 39.72 -1.84
N PRO A 49 16.43 39.73 -3.14
CA PRO A 49 15.89 38.77 -4.13
C PRO A 49 16.26 37.30 -3.85
N ARG A 50 17.24 37.02 -2.99
CA ARG A 50 17.61 35.64 -2.61
C ARG A 50 16.54 34.96 -1.77
N LYS A 51 15.81 35.73 -0.95
CA LYS A 51 14.67 35.19 -0.17
C LYS A 51 13.53 34.70 -1.07
N MET A 52 13.35 35.35 -2.22
CA MET A 52 12.34 34.96 -3.20
C MET A 52 12.63 33.59 -3.83
N THR A 53 13.91 33.27 -4.04
CA THR A 53 14.26 31.93 -4.54
C THR A 53 13.86 30.84 -3.55
N GLU A 54 14.03 31.10 -2.24
CA GLU A 54 13.64 30.15 -1.19
C GLU A 54 12.11 29.99 -1.14
N GLU A 55 11.36 31.10 -1.21
CA GLU A 55 9.89 31.10 -1.21
C GLU A 55 9.30 30.36 -2.42
N ILE A 56 9.86 30.56 -3.62
CA ILE A 56 9.43 29.83 -4.83
C ILE A 56 9.63 28.32 -4.66
N PHE A 57 10.77 27.90 -4.09
CA PHE A 57 11.05 26.48 -3.87
C PHE A 57 10.17 25.87 -2.76
N GLU A 58 9.84 26.63 -1.71
CA GLU A 58 8.90 26.22 -0.67
C GLU A 58 7.49 26.02 -1.23
N ASN A 59 7.00 26.95 -2.04
CA ASN A 59 5.69 26.83 -2.68
C ASN A 59 5.65 25.72 -3.74
N ALA A 60 6.72 25.56 -4.52
CA ALA A 60 6.85 24.46 -5.48
C ALA A 60 6.81 23.09 -4.75
N ALA A 61 7.38 22.98 -3.55
CA ALA A 61 7.33 21.75 -2.76
C ALA A 61 5.91 21.36 -2.31
N ILE A 62 5.00 22.33 -2.17
CA ILE A 62 3.57 22.07 -1.91
C ILE A 62 2.93 21.38 -3.12
N ARG A 63 3.22 21.85 -4.34
CA ARG A 63 2.71 21.29 -5.60
C ARG A 63 3.24 19.89 -5.90
N LEU A 64 4.47 19.58 -5.47
CA LEU A 64 5.01 18.22 -5.56
C LEU A 64 4.12 17.19 -4.83
N LYS A 65 3.53 17.55 -3.69
CA LYS A 65 2.62 16.67 -2.94
C LYS A 65 1.32 16.36 -3.69
N GLN A 66 1.01 17.13 -4.73
CA GLN A 66 -0.16 16.97 -5.59
C GLN A 66 0.16 16.20 -6.88
N GLY A 67 1.39 15.66 -7.02
CA GLY A 67 1.80 14.85 -8.16
C GLY A 67 2.33 15.64 -9.36
N ILE A 68 2.60 16.94 -9.20
CA ILE A 68 3.19 17.81 -10.24
C ILE A 68 4.72 17.65 -10.23
N SER A 69 5.37 17.68 -11.40
CA SER A 69 6.83 17.59 -11.50
C SER A 69 7.53 18.84 -10.94
N LEU A 70 8.76 18.70 -10.41
CA LEU A 70 9.50 19.84 -9.85
C LEU A 70 9.72 20.97 -10.87
N SER A 71 10.06 20.62 -12.12
CA SER A 71 10.27 21.59 -13.20
C SER A 71 9.01 22.39 -13.53
N GLU A 72 7.86 21.73 -13.53
CA GLU A 72 6.56 22.36 -13.81
C GLU A 72 6.10 23.22 -12.62
N ALA A 73 6.31 22.72 -11.40
CA ALA A 73 6.03 23.48 -10.19
C ALA A 73 6.88 24.76 -10.10
N LEU A 74 8.19 24.67 -10.34
CA LEU A 74 9.08 25.84 -10.35
C LEU A 74 8.70 26.84 -11.45
N TYR A 75 8.41 26.36 -12.66
CA TYR A 75 7.96 27.23 -13.76
C TYR A 75 6.69 27.99 -13.39
N ALA A 76 5.67 27.30 -12.86
CA ALA A 76 4.41 27.90 -12.48
C ALA A 76 4.55 28.92 -11.33
N GLU A 77 5.36 28.61 -10.31
CA GLU A 77 5.59 29.51 -9.18
C GLU A 77 6.35 30.78 -9.59
N THR A 78 7.33 30.65 -10.48
CA THR A 78 8.09 31.81 -11.02
C THR A 78 7.18 32.75 -11.81
N LEU A 79 6.20 32.21 -12.54
CA LEU A 79 5.24 33.00 -13.30
C LEU A 79 4.16 33.64 -12.42
N SER A 80 3.83 33.04 -11.27
CA SER A 80 2.81 33.56 -10.37
C SER A 80 3.26 34.74 -9.49
N LEU A 81 4.52 35.18 -9.61
CA LEU A 81 5.05 36.32 -8.88
C LEU A 81 4.28 37.60 -9.25
N GLN A 82 3.71 38.28 -8.26
CA GLN A 82 2.92 39.50 -8.51
C GLN A 82 3.80 40.66 -8.99
N GLY A 83 3.40 41.31 -10.09
CA GLY A 83 3.91 42.62 -10.50
C GLY A 83 4.28 42.82 -11.98
N GLY A 84 4.24 41.79 -12.82
CA GLY A 84 4.54 41.93 -14.25
C GLY A 84 4.38 40.63 -15.04
N ASP A 85 4.48 40.74 -16.37
CA ASP A 85 4.37 39.61 -17.30
C ASP A 85 5.78 39.12 -17.69
N LEU A 86 6.33 38.17 -16.91
CA LEU A 86 7.66 37.57 -17.14
C LEU A 86 7.80 37.01 -18.57
N GLU A 87 6.70 36.51 -19.12
CA GLU A 87 6.63 35.97 -20.47
C GLU A 87 6.92 37.04 -21.54
N GLU A 88 6.47 38.27 -21.32
CA GLU A 88 6.70 39.43 -22.20
C GLU A 88 8.11 39.99 -22.03
N TYR A 89 8.65 40.00 -20.80
CA TYR A 89 10.00 40.50 -20.49
C TYR A 89 11.13 39.63 -21.07
N ILE A 90 10.99 38.29 -21.02
CA ILE A 90 12.07 37.35 -21.44
C ILE A 90 11.80 36.68 -22.80
N GLN A 91 10.65 36.95 -23.45
CA GLN A 91 10.18 36.19 -24.63
C GLN A 91 10.27 34.67 -24.37
N LEU A 92 9.58 34.22 -23.31
CA LEU A 92 9.59 32.82 -22.93
C LEU A 92 8.87 31.98 -24.00
N SER A 93 9.45 30.83 -24.34
CA SER A 93 8.70 29.81 -25.07
C SER A 93 7.75 29.11 -24.09
N PRO A 94 6.56 28.66 -24.54
CA PRO A 94 5.67 27.89 -23.68
C PRO A 94 6.44 26.71 -23.08
N PHE A 95 6.27 26.48 -21.78
CA PHE A 95 6.91 25.37 -21.11
C PHE A 95 6.52 24.06 -21.79
N GLN A 96 7.51 23.41 -22.38
CA GLN A 96 7.38 22.05 -22.88
C GLN A 96 8.20 21.17 -21.93
N PRO A 97 7.57 20.26 -21.17
CA PRO A 97 8.32 19.31 -20.35
C PRO A 97 9.17 18.44 -21.28
N LEU A 98 10.46 18.73 -21.33
CA LEU A 98 11.44 17.87 -21.99
C LEU A 98 11.68 16.67 -21.07
N ASN A 99 10.97 15.58 -21.32
CA ASN A 99 11.24 14.27 -20.71
C ASN A 99 12.50 13.62 -21.32
N SER A 100 13.63 14.33 -21.28
CA SER A 100 14.92 13.79 -21.68
C SER A 100 15.87 13.82 -20.48
N ASN A 101 15.74 12.81 -19.63
CA ASN A 101 16.75 12.50 -18.63
C ASN A 101 17.86 11.73 -19.33
N TRP A 102 18.95 12.41 -19.65
CA TRP A 102 20.14 11.72 -20.15
C TRP A 102 20.76 10.99 -18.96
N ILE A 103 20.61 9.67 -18.93
CA ILE A 103 21.29 8.82 -17.95
C ILE A 103 22.31 7.97 -18.69
N ILE A 104 23.60 8.31 -18.54
CA ILE A 104 24.70 7.52 -19.07
C ILE A 104 25.10 6.51 -18.00
N PHE A 105 24.78 5.23 -18.22
CA PHE A 105 25.24 4.15 -17.36
C PHE A 105 26.48 3.49 -17.95
N ALA A 106 27.62 3.61 -17.28
CA ALA A 106 28.78 2.74 -17.49
C ALA A 106 28.76 1.62 -16.45
N SER A 107 28.62 0.37 -16.87
CA SER A 107 28.65 -0.79 -15.98
C SER A 107 30.08 -1.28 -15.77
N LYS A 108 30.32 -1.89 -14.59
CA LYS A 108 31.43 -2.82 -14.41
C LYS A 108 31.02 -4.18 -14.97
N ASP A 109 31.95 -4.89 -15.60
CA ASP A 109 31.70 -6.23 -16.18
C ASP A 109 31.45 -7.32 -15.12
N GLN A 110 31.79 -7.07 -13.85
CA GLN A 110 31.68 -8.04 -12.76
C GLN A 110 31.09 -7.40 -11.50
N PHE A 111 30.09 -8.05 -10.91
CA PHE A 111 29.45 -7.64 -9.65
C PHE A 111 29.87 -8.58 -8.52
N GLY A 112 30.40 -8.03 -7.42
CA GLY A 112 30.83 -8.79 -6.24
C GLY A 112 29.67 -9.10 -5.28
N ARG A 113 29.91 -9.91 -4.24
CA ARG A 113 28.90 -10.36 -3.26
C ARG A 113 28.10 -9.23 -2.59
N PHE A 114 28.70 -8.07 -2.40
CA PHE A 114 28.06 -6.91 -1.77
C PHE A 114 27.22 -6.07 -2.75
N ASP A 115 27.47 -6.20 -4.05
CA ASP A 115 26.82 -5.41 -5.11
C ASP A 115 25.86 -6.25 -5.97
N ILE A 116 25.54 -7.49 -5.54
CA ILE A 116 24.67 -8.42 -6.27
C ILE A 116 23.31 -7.78 -6.60
N HIS A 117 22.74 -7.04 -5.65
CA HIS A 117 21.45 -6.36 -5.83
C HIS A 117 21.54 -5.24 -6.86
N LEU A 118 22.63 -4.46 -6.83
CA LEU A 118 22.90 -3.41 -7.81
C LEU A 118 23.11 -3.99 -9.21
N GLY A 119 23.84 -5.11 -9.32
CA GLY A 119 24.01 -5.83 -10.59
C GLY A 119 22.71 -6.39 -11.14
N ARG A 120 21.81 -6.86 -10.26
CA ARG A 120 20.48 -7.33 -10.64
C ARG A 120 19.62 -6.20 -11.18
N ASP A 121 19.63 -5.05 -10.52
CA ASP A 121 18.86 -3.89 -10.95
C ASP A 121 19.42 -3.28 -12.25
N TYR A 122 20.75 -3.28 -12.41
CA TYR A 122 21.40 -2.96 -13.67
C TYR A 122 20.98 -3.89 -14.82
N LYS A 123 20.91 -5.20 -14.58
CA LYS A 123 20.46 -6.16 -15.60
C LYS A 123 19.01 -5.93 -15.99
N LYS A 124 18.11 -5.68 -15.02
CA LYS A 124 16.71 -5.32 -15.30
C LYS A 124 16.61 -4.06 -16.16
N LEU A 125 17.41 -3.05 -15.86
CA LEU A 125 17.51 -1.81 -16.63
C LEU A 125 17.94 -2.10 -18.08
N LYS A 126 19.00 -2.90 -18.27
CA LYS A 126 19.49 -3.28 -19.59
C LYS A 126 18.45 -4.06 -20.39
N ASP A 127 17.79 -5.04 -19.77
CA ASP A 127 16.74 -5.84 -20.40
C ASP A 127 15.53 -4.97 -20.79
N TYR A 128 15.16 -4.01 -19.93
CA TYR A 128 14.08 -3.06 -20.19
C TYR A 128 14.41 -2.13 -21.37
N CYS A 129 15.62 -1.56 -21.42
CA CYS A 129 16.08 -0.75 -22.55
C CYS A 129 16.12 -1.55 -23.86
N SER A 130 16.44 -2.85 -23.79
CA SER A 130 16.50 -3.74 -24.96
C SER A 130 15.11 -4.17 -25.46
N SER A 131 14.05 -3.98 -24.65
CA SER A 131 12.70 -4.45 -24.96
C SER A 131 11.89 -3.56 -25.92
N GLY A 132 12.48 -2.47 -26.42
CA GLY A 132 11.90 -1.62 -27.47
C GLY A 132 10.70 -0.76 -27.05
N LYS A 133 10.34 -0.73 -25.75
CA LYS A 133 9.28 0.13 -25.18
C LYS A 133 9.75 1.59 -25.06
N THR A 134 10.01 2.20 -26.21
CA THR A 134 10.65 3.51 -26.35
C THR A 134 9.68 4.70 -26.33
N ASP A 135 8.37 4.45 -26.30
CA ASP A 135 7.33 5.51 -26.33
C ASP A 135 6.92 6.04 -24.95
N MET A 136 7.37 5.43 -23.86
CA MET A 136 7.23 6.01 -22.51
C MET A 136 8.60 6.43 -22.00
N ALA A 137 8.67 7.68 -21.52
CA ALA A 137 9.84 8.35 -20.97
C ALA A 137 10.79 7.38 -20.25
N MET A 138 11.94 7.10 -20.86
CA MET A 138 13.04 6.41 -20.21
C MET A 138 13.74 7.37 -19.23
N GLY A 139 13.10 7.69 -18.11
CA GLY A 139 13.66 8.59 -17.11
C GLY A 139 12.92 8.61 -15.79
N GLY A 140 13.64 8.89 -14.70
CA GLY A 140 13.10 9.06 -13.36
C GLY A 140 13.34 7.87 -12.43
N LEU A 141 13.05 8.07 -11.14
CA LEU A 141 13.02 6.98 -10.16
C LEU A 141 11.93 5.94 -10.48
N GLU A 142 11.06 6.14 -11.49
CA GLU A 142 9.99 5.22 -11.91
C GLU A 142 10.43 3.77 -12.16
N ILE A 143 11.67 3.55 -12.60
CA ILE A 143 12.22 2.19 -12.77
C ILE A 143 12.49 1.49 -11.42
N PHE A 144 12.68 2.29 -10.37
CA PHE A 144 12.89 1.87 -8.98
C PHE A 144 11.65 2.10 -8.11
N GLU A 145 10.69 2.91 -8.56
CA GLU A 145 9.34 2.90 -8.06
C GLU A 145 8.87 1.48 -8.27
N LYS A 146 8.75 0.75 -7.16
CA LYS A 146 7.76 -0.31 -7.13
C LYS A 146 6.47 0.40 -7.51
N LYS A 147 6.09 0.35 -8.80
CA LYS A 147 4.69 0.18 -9.13
C LYS A 147 4.29 -0.95 -8.21
N SER A 148 3.58 -0.60 -7.13
CA SER A 148 2.86 -1.58 -6.37
C SER A 148 2.19 -2.35 -7.47
N LYS A 149 2.64 -3.59 -7.72
CA LYS A 149 1.78 -4.48 -8.48
C LYS A 149 0.47 -4.31 -7.71
N LYS A 150 -0.58 -3.84 -8.38
CA LYS A 150 -1.90 -4.30 -7.98
C LYS A 150 -1.79 -5.80 -8.19
N GLU A 151 -1.17 -6.49 -7.24
CA GLU A 151 -1.22 -7.92 -7.16
C GLU A 151 -2.71 -8.13 -7.06
N THR A 152 -3.25 -8.68 -8.14
CA THR A 152 -4.63 -9.10 -8.20
C THR A 152 -4.64 -10.32 -7.30
N TYR A 153 -4.75 -10.08 -6.00
CA TYR A 153 -4.95 -11.16 -5.06
C TYR A 153 -6.31 -11.75 -5.39
N SER A 154 -6.40 -13.07 -5.56
CA SER A 154 -7.70 -13.68 -5.78
C SER A 154 -8.51 -13.44 -4.51
N ASP A 155 -9.67 -12.82 -4.65
CA ASP A 155 -10.61 -12.73 -3.55
C ASP A 155 -11.01 -14.17 -3.19
N GLN A 156 -10.66 -14.60 -1.98
CA GLN A 156 -11.18 -15.85 -1.45
C GLN A 156 -12.66 -15.67 -1.14
N GLU A 157 -13.45 -16.70 -1.41
CA GLU A 157 -14.86 -16.73 -1.04
C GLU A 157 -14.95 -16.58 0.49
N LEU A 158 -15.60 -15.50 0.93
CA LEU A 158 -15.79 -15.22 2.34
C LEU A 158 -17.07 -15.89 2.81
N TYR A 159 -16.95 -16.70 3.84
CA TYR A 159 -18.10 -17.20 4.58
C TYR A 159 -18.63 -16.06 5.46
N SER A 160 -19.90 -15.70 5.28
CA SER A 160 -20.58 -14.67 6.09
C SER A 160 -21.02 -15.24 7.44
N ILE A 161 -20.04 -15.67 8.25
CA ILE A 161 -20.26 -16.35 9.55
C ILE A 161 -20.67 -15.35 10.64
N VAL A 162 -20.19 -14.11 10.52
CA VAL A 162 -20.47 -13.00 11.44
C VAL A 162 -20.98 -11.84 10.60
N ASP A 163 -21.99 -11.13 11.08
CA ASP A 163 -22.47 -9.92 10.41
C ASP A 163 -21.37 -8.87 10.37
N LEU A 164 -21.07 -8.36 9.18
CA LEU A 164 -20.04 -7.34 8.98
C LEU A 164 -20.58 -6.27 8.06
N ASP A 165 -20.27 -5.01 8.37
CA ASP A 165 -20.48 -3.94 7.40
C ASP A 165 -19.53 -4.08 6.20
N GLU A 166 -19.78 -3.32 5.13
CA GLU A 166 -19.01 -3.43 3.89
C GLU A 166 -17.51 -3.11 4.08
N SER A 167 -17.18 -2.18 4.98
CA SER A 167 -15.80 -1.79 5.26
C SER A 167 -15.05 -2.90 6.01
N GLN A 168 -15.71 -3.52 6.98
CA GLN A 168 -15.21 -4.65 7.74
C GLN A 168 -15.07 -5.89 6.85
N ARG A 169 -16.05 -6.15 5.97
CA ARG A 169 -16.00 -7.24 4.98
C ARG A 169 -14.78 -7.11 4.08
N LYS A 170 -14.50 -5.91 3.56
CA LYS A 170 -13.27 -5.62 2.78
C LYS A 170 -11.99 -5.88 3.57
N CYS A 171 -11.99 -5.58 4.86
CA CYS A 171 -10.85 -5.87 5.74
C CYS A 171 -10.61 -7.38 5.87
N VAL A 172 -11.67 -8.18 6.10
CA VAL A 172 -11.53 -9.64 6.18
C VAL A 172 -11.10 -10.23 4.84
N GLN A 173 -11.64 -9.74 3.72
CA GLN A 173 -11.23 -10.13 2.37
C GLN A 173 -9.73 -9.91 2.14
N ALA A 174 -9.23 -8.74 2.54
CA ALA A 174 -7.81 -8.43 2.47
C ALA A 174 -6.94 -9.34 3.37
N LEU A 175 -7.45 -9.77 4.52
CA LEU A 175 -6.76 -10.72 5.41
C LEU A 175 -6.73 -12.15 4.84
N MET A 176 -7.78 -12.55 4.12
CA MET A 176 -7.90 -13.90 3.54
C MET A 176 -7.16 -14.06 2.21
N SER A 177 -6.90 -12.94 1.53
CA SER A 177 -6.13 -12.88 0.30
C SER A 177 -4.65 -13.23 0.52
N ASP A 178 -3.92 -13.58 -0.55
CA ASP A 178 -2.49 -13.96 -0.47
C ASP A 178 -1.53 -12.78 -0.21
N ARG A 179 -2.01 -11.73 0.48
CA ARG A 179 -1.22 -10.56 0.88
C ARG A 179 -0.22 -10.94 1.96
N PRO A 180 1.07 -10.61 1.80
CA PRO A 180 2.08 -10.91 2.83
C PRO A 180 1.90 -10.06 4.10
N LEU A 181 1.29 -8.89 3.99
CA LEU A 181 1.01 -7.99 5.11
C LEU A 181 -0.24 -7.15 4.82
N THR A 182 -1.16 -7.14 5.76
CA THR A 182 -2.36 -6.31 5.73
C THR A 182 -2.43 -5.50 7.03
N VAL A 183 -2.54 -4.17 6.90
CA VAL A 183 -2.69 -3.25 8.04
C VAL A 183 -4.12 -2.71 8.03
N ILE A 184 -4.84 -2.93 9.12
CA ILE A 184 -6.23 -2.46 9.29
C ILE A 184 -6.24 -1.44 10.42
N THR A 185 -6.83 -0.28 10.14
CA THR A 185 -7.01 0.80 11.12
C THR A 185 -8.49 1.09 11.31
N GLY A 186 -8.88 1.46 12.53
CA GLY A 186 -10.26 1.78 12.84
C GLY A 186 -10.35 2.58 14.15
N PRO A 187 -11.12 3.68 14.19
CA PRO A 187 -11.44 4.42 15.41
C PRO A 187 -11.93 3.52 16.57
N PRO A 188 -11.91 4.00 17.82
CA PRO A 188 -12.53 3.27 18.92
C PRO A 188 -14.01 2.99 18.62
N GLY A 189 -14.48 1.78 18.92
CA GLY A 189 -15.86 1.37 18.67
C GLY A 189 -16.17 0.78 17.28
N THR A 190 -15.24 0.80 16.31
CA THR A 190 -15.53 0.31 14.93
C THR A 190 -15.50 -1.20 14.74
N GLY A 191 -15.76 -1.99 15.79
CA GLY A 191 -15.89 -3.45 15.67
C GLY A 191 -14.62 -4.21 15.29
N LYS A 192 -13.41 -3.70 15.56
CA LYS A 192 -12.14 -4.38 15.22
C LYS A 192 -12.08 -5.86 15.67
N SER A 193 -12.58 -6.15 16.87
CA SER A 193 -12.64 -7.54 17.37
C SER A 193 -13.56 -8.45 16.53
N GLN A 194 -14.58 -7.89 15.90
CA GLN A 194 -15.49 -8.61 15.01
C GLN A 194 -14.81 -8.99 13.69
N VAL A 195 -13.99 -8.08 13.14
CA VAL A 195 -13.13 -8.35 11.98
C VAL A 195 -12.14 -9.49 12.31
N VAL A 196 -11.51 -9.46 13.49
CA VAL A 196 -10.59 -10.52 13.92
C VAL A 196 -11.30 -11.87 14.05
N VAL A 197 -12.44 -11.92 14.74
CA VAL A 197 -13.21 -13.17 14.90
C VAL A 197 -13.63 -13.74 13.55
N SER A 198 -14.18 -12.90 12.66
CA SER A 198 -14.58 -13.34 11.32
C SER A 198 -13.41 -13.85 10.48
N ALA A 199 -12.24 -13.20 10.57
CA ALA A 199 -11.04 -13.67 9.89
C ALA A 199 -10.55 -15.02 10.42
N LEU A 200 -10.57 -15.24 11.74
CA LEU A 200 -10.20 -16.52 12.34
C LEU A 200 -11.15 -17.65 11.94
N LEU A 201 -12.46 -17.39 11.96
CA LEU A 201 -13.48 -18.35 11.54
C LEU A 201 -13.37 -18.67 10.04
N ASN A 202 -13.11 -17.68 9.19
CA ASN A 202 -12.85 -17.89 7.77
C ASN A 202 -11.56 -18.68 7.52
N ALA A 203 -10.50 -18.44 8.29
CA ALA A 203 -9.28 -19.23 8.22
C ALA A 203 -9.57 -20.70 8.58
N HIS A 204 -10.31 -20.94 9.67
CA HIS A 204 -10.73 -22.27 10.09
C HIS A 204 -11.59 -22.97 9.03
N ALA A 205 -12.60 -22.29 8.47
CA ALA A 205 -13.45 -22.82 7.41
C ALA A 205 -12.65 -23.19 6.15
N ASN A 206 -11.62 -22.41 5.82
CA ASN A 206 -10.68 -22.68 4.74
C ASN A 206 -9.58 -23.70 5.11
N LYS A 207 -9.69 -24.39 6.27
CA LYS A 207 -8.71 -25.38 6.78
C LYS A 207 -7.29 -24.81 6.94
N LYS A 208 -7.17 -23.49 7.14
CA LYS A 208 -5.91 -22.79 7.42
C LYS A 208 -5.72 -22.71 8.94
N THR A 209 -4.47 -22.78 9.38
CA THR A 209 -4.09 -22.48 10.78
C THR A 209 -3.84 -20.99 10.95
N ALA A 210 -4.30 -20.40 12.04
CA ALA A 210 -4.08 -18.99 12.35
C ALA A 210 -3.52 -18.83 13.77
N LEU A 211 -2.60 -17.89 13.95
CA LEU A 211 -2.08 -17.48 15.26
C LEU A 211 -2.54 -16.06 15.55
N PHE A 212 -3.38 -15.90 16.57
CA PHE A 212 -3.78 -14.59 17.07
C PHE A 212 -2.89 -14.19 18.25
N VAL A 213 -2.30 -12.99 18.17
CA VAL A 213 -1.42 -12.44 19.21
C VAL A 213 -1.88 -11.03 19.57
N SER A 214 -1.83 -10.69 20.86
CA SER A 214 -2.09 -9.35 21.35
C SER A 214 -1.20 -9.04 22.55
N ASN A 215 -0.84 -7.77 22.72
CA ASN A 215 -0.16 -7.27 23.92
C ASN A 215 -1.13 -7.07 25.10
N ASN A 216 -2.45 -7.16 24.88
CA ASN A 216 -3.48 -7.00 25.90
C ASN A 216 -4.24 -8.32 26.08
N ASN A 217 -4.11 -8.93 27.26
CA ASN A 217 -4.82 -10.16 27.63
C ASN A 217 -6.34 -10.04 27.54
N GLN A 218 -6.91 -8.86 27.78
CA GLN A 218 -8.35 -8.62 27.66
C GLN A 218 -8.81 -8.71 26.20
N ALA A 219 -7.99 -8.26 25.25
CA ALA A 219 -8.32 -8.40 23.84
C ALA A 219 -8.33 -9.87 23.39
N VAL A 220 -7.40 -10.67 23.92
CA VAL A 220 -7.41 -12.14 23.71
C VAL A 220 -8.66 -12.76 24.31
N GLU A 221 -9.08 -12.31 25.49
CA GLU A 221 -10.27 -12.82 26.17
C GLU A 221 -11.55 -12.54 25.39
N VAL A 222 -11.74 -11.31 24.92
CA VAL A 222 -12.90 -10.92 24.11
C VAL A 222 -13.01 -11.74 22.82
N VAL A 223 -11.88 -12.04 22.18
CA VAL A 223 -11.87 -12.88 20.98
C VAL A 223 -12.16 -14.33 21.34
N ARG A 224 -11.59 -14.84 22.45
CA ARG A 224 -11.84 -16.20 22.96
C ARG A 224 -13.32 -16.44 23.24
N GLU A 225 -13.95 -15.59 24.05
CA GLU A 225 -15.38 -15.69 24.40
C GLU A 225 -16.28 -15.70 23.15
N ARG A 226 -15.92 -14.89 22.14
CA ARG A 226 -16.66 -14.86 20.87
C ARG A 226 -16.44 -16.08 20.00
N LEU A 227 -15.31 -16.78 20.12
CA LEU A 227 -15.07 -18.04 19.40
C LEU A 227 -15.76 -19.21 20.09
N GLU A 228 -15.89 -19.18 21.43
CA GLU A 228 -16.60 -20.21 22.20
C GLU A 228 -18.04 -20.39 21.74
N SER A 229 -18.74 -19.32 21.30
CA SER A 229 -20.11 -19.44 20.78
C SER A 229 -20.21 -20.25 19.47
N PHE A 230 -19.09 -20.45 18.78
CA PHE A 230 -19.01 -21.29 17.56
C PHE A 230 -18.42 -22.67 17.83
N GLN A 231 -17.93 -22.91 19.04
CA GLN A 231 -17.44 -24.20 19.47
C GLN A 231 -18.64 -25.06 19.88
N GLU A 232 -19.00 -26.04 19.05
CA GLU A 232 -19.92 -27.10 19.45
C GLU A 232 -19.09 -28.23 20.12
N ASP A 233 -19.08 -29.42 19.53
CA ASP A 233 -18.53 -30.63 20.15
C ASP A 233 -17.02 -30.84 19.96
N MET A 234 -16.35 -29.96 19.22
CA MET A 234 -14.92 -30.11 18.89
C MET A 234 -14.18 -28.82 19.24
N PRO A 235 -13.10 -28.90 20.03
CA PRO A 235 -12.35 -27.71 20.39
C PRO A 235 -11.70 -27.07 19.15
N MET A 236 -11.94 -25.76 19.00
CA MET A 236 -11.54 -25.01 17.79
C MET A 236 -10.20 -24.28 17.95
N PHE A 237 -9.82 -23.92 19.18
CA PHE A 237 -8.66 -23.08 19.45
C PHE A 237 -7.90 -23.51 20.71
N ILE A 238 -6.61 -23.14 20.75
CA ILE A 238 -5.75 -23.27 21.93
C ILE A 238 -5.26 -21.87 22.31
N ARG A 239 -5.47 -21.50 23.56
CA ARG A 239 -4.87 -20.33 24.21
C ARG A 239 -3.63 -20.76 24.97
N ALA A 240 -2.48 -20.29 24.51
CA ALA A 240 -1.22 -20.38 25.24
C ALA A 240 -1.05 -19.21 26.21
N GLY A 241 -0.31 -19.42 27.30
CA GLY A 241 -0.03 -18.37 28.29
C GLY A 241 0.34 -18.92 29.65
N SER A 242 0.25 -18.08 30.69
CA SER A 242 0.41 -18.55 32.07
C SER A 242 -0.67 -19.57 32.42
N ARG A 243 -0.39 -20.47 33.37
CA ARG A 243 -1.31 -21.54 33.81
C ARG A 243 -2.74 -21.07 34.10
N LYS A 244 -2.91 -19.82 34.55
CA LYS A 244 -4.23 -19.24 34.83
C LYS A 244 -5.10 -19.02 33.58
N PHE A 245 -4.48 -18.75 32.43
CA PHE A 245 -5.18 -18.38 31.18
C PHE A 245 -4.99 -19.39 30.05
N SER A 246 -4.15 -20.40 30.25
CA SER A 246 -3.87 -21.44 29.26
C SER A 246 -4.93 -22.53 29.33
N ASN A 247 -5.55 -22.88 28.20
CA ASN A 247 -6.47 -24.02 28.10
C ASN A 247 -5.83 -25.25 27.40
N MET A 248 -4.52 -25.21 27.12
CA MET A 248 -3.85 -26.25 26.34
C MET A 248 -4.04 -27.67 26.89
N GLU A 249 -3.94 -27.86 28.20
CA GLU A 249 -4.09 -29.17 28.83
C GLU A 249 -5.54 -29.68 28.75
N GLU A 250 -6.50 -28.80 29.02
CA GLU A 250 -7.94 -29.08 28.91
C GLU A 250 -8.32 -29.45 27.47
N THR A 251 -7.92 -28.64 26.49
CA THR A 251 -8.16 -28.89 25.07
C THR A 251 -7.51 -30.19 24.60
N LEU A 252 -6.29 -30.50 25.03
CA LEU A 252 -5.64 -31.77 24.67
C LEU A 252 -6.39 -32.98 25.26
N ASN A 253 -6.85 -32.88 26.50
CA ASN A 253 -7.65 -33.93 27.12
C ASN A 253 -9.00 -34.11 26.40
N GLU A 254 -9.68 -33.04 26.04
CA GLU A 254 -10.92 -33.08 25.24
C GLU A 254 -10.69 -33.78 23.89
N ILE A 255 -9.62 -33.40 23.16
CA ILE A 255 -9.26 -34.03 21.90
C ILE A 255 -8.96 -35.52 22.10
N MET A 256 -8.21 -35.88 23.14
CA MET A 256 -7.91 -37.27 23.46
C MET A 256 -9.16 -38.08 23.80
N MET A 257 -10.12 -37.50 24.53
CA MET A 257 -11.41 -38.14 24.81
C MET A 257 -12.20 -38.35 23.52
N ILE A 258 -12.30 -37.33 22.64
CA ILE A 258 -12.97 -37.44 21.35
C ILE A 258 -12.34 -38.52 20.46
N ILE A 259 -11.01 -38.61 20.43
CA ILE A 259 -10.26 -39.62 19.66
C ILE A 259 -10.43 -41.02 20.27
N SER A 260 -10.47 -41.13 21.60
CA SER A 260 -10.60 -42.41 22.30
C SER A 260 -12.03 -42.96 22.26
N ASP A 261 -13.02 -42.08 22.28
CA ASP A 261 -14.45 -42.38 22.06
C ASP A 261 -14.78 -42.55 20.56
N PHE A 262 -13.78 -42.53 19.67
CA PHE A 262 -13.94 -42.73 18.24
C PHE A 262 -14.18 -44.22 17.89
N GLU A 263 -15.09 -44.88 18.60
CA GLU A 263 -16.00 -45.76 17.88
C GLU A 263 -16.88 -44.84 17.04
N PRO A 264 -17.06 -45.05 15.72
CA PRO A 264 -17.93 -44.21 14.92
C PRO A 264 -19.33 -44.31 15.51
N ASN A 265 -19.70 -43.33 16.34
CA ASN A 265 -21.03 -43.23 16.89
C ASN A 265 -21.96 -42.98 15.72
N LYS A 266 -22.51 -44.08 15.18
CA LYS A 266 -23.32 -44.08 13.96
C LYS A 266 -24.51 -43.14 14.13
N ASP A 267 -25.00 -42.98 15.36
CA ASP A 267 -26.08 -42.05 15.68
C ASP A 267 -25.62 -40.59 15.57
N ARG A 268 -24.40 -40.26 16.01
CA ARG A 268 -23.82 -38.91 15.84
C ARG A 268 -23.64 -38.57 14.36
N ILE A 269 -23.06 -39.47 13.56
CA ILE A 269 -22.90 -39.25 12.11
C ILE A 269 -24.27 -39.12 11.43
N LYS A 270 -25.25 -39.94 11.83
CA LYS A 270 -26.62 -39.86 11.33
C LYS A 270 -27.29 -38.54 11.70
N ASN A 271 -27.11 -38.05 12.93
CA ASN A 271 -27.64 -36.77 13.39
C ASN A 271 -27.01 -35.59 12.65
N LEU A 272 -25.69 -35.58 12.46
CA LEU A 272 -25.01 -34.53 11.68
C LEU A 272 -25.45 -34.52 10.21
N LYS A 273 -25.61 -35.70 9.59
CA LYS A 273 -26.18 -35.80 8.24
C LYS A 273 -27.61 -35.27 8.17
N LYS A 274 -28.43 -35.56 9.18
CA LYS A 274 -29.80 -35.07 9.26
C LYS A 274 -29.84 -33.54 9.41
N LYS A 275 -29.05 -32.96 10.33
CA LYS A 275 -28.93 -31.51 10.54
C LYS A 275 -28.44 -30.81 9.26
N SER A 276 -27.47 -31.41 8.56
CA SER A 276 -27.01 -30.91 7.26
C SER A 276 -28.12 -30.91 6.20
N GLN A 277 -28.92 -31.99 6.11
CA GLN A 277 -30.07 -32.04 5.19
C GLN A 277 -31.15 -31.00 5.54
N GLU A 278 -31.44 -30.83 6.84
CA GLU A 278 -32.39 -29.82 7.32
C GLU A 278 -31.92 -28.40 6.95
N ILE A 279 -30.62 -28.10 7.09
CA ILE A 279 -30.05 -26.80 6.70
C ILE A 279 -30.14 -26.59 5.18
N TYR A 280 -29.77 -27.59 4.36
CA TYR A 280 -29.86 -27.46 2.90
C TYR A 280 -31.31 -27.23 2.43
N LYS A 281 -32.26 -27.90 3.07
CA LYS A 281 -33.68 -27.71 2.76
C LYS A 281 -34.16 -26.31 3.14
N ALA A 282 -33.73 -25.79 4.30
CA ALA A 282 -34.05 -24.42 4.69
C ALA A 282 -33.44 -23.38 3.73
N ILE A 283 -32.24 -23.64 3.20
CA ILE A 283 -31.62 -22.80 2.17
C ILE A 283 -32.46 -22.81 0.89
N GLU A 284 -32.88 -23.99 0.41
CA GLU A 284 -33.75 -24.11 -0.77
C GLU A 284 -35.09 -23.37 -0.58
N GLU A 285 -35.73 -23.51 0.58
CA GLU A 285 -36.99 -22.80 0.90
C GLU A 285 -36.80 -21.27 0.90
N ILE A 286 -35.68 -20.77 1.41
CA ILE A 286 -35.33 -19.34 1.38
C ILE A 286 -35.02 -18.88 -0.05
N ASP A 287 -34.29 -19.67 -0.84
CA ASP A 287 -33.97 -19.32 -2.23
C ASP A 287 -35.23 -19.28 -3.10
N GLU A 288 -36.16 -20.23 -2.92
CA GLU A 288 -37.48 -20.21 -3.58
C GLU A 288 -38.27 -18.97 -3.16
N TYR A 289 -38.29 -18.63 -1.87
CA TYR A 289 -38.97 -17.44 -1.36
C TYR A 289 -38.38 -16.16 -1.95
N LEU A 290 -37.05 -15.99 -1.96
CA LEU A 290 -36.37 -14.84 -2.56
C LEU A 290 -36.64 -14.73 -4.07
N ALA A 291 -36.76 -15.86 -4.76
CA ALA A 291 -37.09 -15.89 -6.19
C ALA A 291 -38.52 -15.42 -6.49
N THR A 292 -39.46 -15.46 -5.52
CA THR A 292 -40.82 -14.93 -5.71
C THR A 292 -40.87 -13.40 -5.82
N GLY A 293 -39.80 -12.70 -5.42
CA GLY A 293 -39.69 -11.24 -5.54
C GLY A 293 -40.65 -10.46 -4.62
N HIS A 294 -41.20 -11.09 -3.58
CA HIS A 294 -42.03 -10.42 -2.59
C HIS A 294 -41.15 -9.52 -1.68
N PRO A 295 -41.36 -8.19 -1.67
CA PRO A 295 -40.71 -7.33 -0.69
C PRO A 295 -41.31 -7.62 0.70
N GLU A 296 -40.47 -7.84 1.71
CA GLU A 296 -40.94 -7.92 3.10
C GLU A 296 -41.67 -6.60 3.45
N GLU A 297 -42.94 -6.73 3.83
CA GLU A 297 -43.65 -5.67 4.55
C GLU A 297 -42.98 -5.55 5.92
N ILE A 298 -42.22 -4.49 6.13
CA ILE A 298 -41.65 -4.16 7.43
C ILE A 298 -42.83 -3.81 8.34
N THR A 299 -43.34 -4.78 9.08
CA THR A 299 -44.26 -4.50 10.20
C THR A 299 -43.45 -3.98 11.37
N GLU A 300 -43.78 -2.75 11.79
CA GLU A 300 -43.20 -2.00 12.93
C GLU A 300 -43.06 -2.80 14.23
#